data_AF-A0A430FDS5-F1
#
_entry.id   AF-A0A430FDS5-F1
#
_cell.length_a   1.000
_cell.length_b   1.000
_cell.length_c   1.000
_cell.angle_alpha   90.00
_cell.angle_beta   90.00
_cell.angle_gamma   90.00
#
_symmetry.space_group_name_H-M   'P 1'
#
loop_
_entity.id
_entity.type
_entity.pdbx_description
1 polymer ?
#
loop_
_entity_poly.entity_id
_entity_poly.type
_entity_poly.pdbx_seq_one_letter_code
_entity_poly.pdbx_strand_id
1 'polypeptide(L)'
;MADGELRDGEERTPARVLTVQVVSYAVLFGLAVVLGFAFGMDSVAALGAAILLVAVILVVFHVCWPFRAGLPDRLIGLVAGVLSVTCAVTPLASDSFFPAAGPLALDGKHLMYRLVRWAVCFAVLLIVLTIVAFGRQMAREERSHLIRALSHCVTGGAASVSVAGWCFLPDLVTIGAAAPDEGLLGAFIAVMAVFAVIAVLFAICSVPWWREADPDPALPAPWVGIGLLPVMFSGLMVFAACFVMQLLGA
;
A
#
# COMPACT_ATOMS: atom_id res chain seq x y z
N MET A 1 -38.24 -2.57 -17.96
CA MET A 1 -37.53 -3.33 -16.90
C MET A 1 -36.16 -3.82 -17.37
N ALA A 2 -36.01 -4.29 -18.63
CA ALA A 2 -34.71 -4.67 -19.21
C ALA A 2 -33.71 -3.51 -19.43
N ASP A 3 -34.20 -2.28 -19.58
CA ASP A 3 -33.37 -1.09 -19.85
C ASP A 3 -32.58 -0.58 -18.62
N GLY A 4 -33.03 -0.95 -17.42
CA GLY A 4 -32.35 -0.63 -16.16
C GLY A 4 -31.17 -1.55 -15.87
N GLU A 5 -31.33 -2.86 -16.12
CA GLU A 5 -30.25 -3.85 -15.92
C GLU A 5 -29.11 -3.69 -16.93
N LEU A 6 -29.40 -3.24 -18.16
CA LEU A 6 -28.38 -2.95 -19.17
C LEU A 6 -27.55 -1.70 -18.82
N ARG A 7 -28.18 -0.64 -18.28
CA ARG A 7 -27.48 0.56 -17.79
C ARG A 7 -26.63 0.27 -16.55
N ASP A 8 -27.15 -0.52 -15.60
CA ASP A 8 -26.41 -0.92 -14.41
C ASP A 8 -25.21 -1.83 -14.75
N GLY A 9 -25.36 -2.67 -15.79
CA GLY A 9 -24.29 -3.55 -16.30
C GLY A 9 -23.15 -2.81 -17.00
N GLU A 10 -23.46 -1.73 -17.73
CA GLU A 10 -22.46 -0.89 -18.41
C GLU A 10 -21.72 0.04 -17.42
N GLU A 11 -22.41 0.51 -16.37
CA GLU A 11 -21.84 1.35 -15.31
C GLU A 11 -20.87 0.60 -14.37
N ARG A 12 -21.06 -0.72 -14.15
CA ARG A 12 -20.15 -1.56 -13.33
C ARG A 12 -19.11 -2.33 -14.14
N THR A 13 -18.61 -1.75 -15.24
CA THR A 13 -17.57 -2.39 -16.04
C THR A 13 -16.26 -2.57 -15.23
N PRO A 14 -15.77 -3.81 -15.01
CA PRO A 14 -14.54 -4.07 -14.24
C PRO A 14 -13.28 -3.52 -14.93
N ALA A 15 -13.36 -3.22 -16.23
CA ALA A 15 -12.27 -2.61 -16.99
C ALA A 15 -11.73 -1.34 -16.32
N ARG A 16 -12.60 -0.48 -15.76
CA ARG A 16 -12.16 0.77 -15.10
C ARG A 16 -11.26 0.49 -13.89
N VAL A 17 -11.64 -0.48 -13.06
CA VAL A 17 -10.89 -0.89 -11.86
C VAL A 17 -9.55 -1.51 -12.24
N LEU A 18 -9.52 -2.31 -13.31
CA LEU A 18 -8.28 -2.90 -13.85
C LEU A 18 -7.38 -1.82 -14.47
N THR A 19 -7.95 -0.84 -15.18
CA THR A 19 -7.19 0.29 -15.73
C THR A 19 -6.50 1.09 -14.62
N VAL A 20 -7.19 1.34 -13.49
CA VAL A 20 -6.57 2.03 -12.34
C VAL A 20 -5.35 1.27 -11.83
N GLN A 21 -5.44 -0.06 -11.71
CA GLN A 21 -4.32 -0.88 -11.26
C GLN A 21 -3.16 -0.82 -12.25
N VAL A 22 -3.42 -1.06 -13.54
CA VAL A 22 -2.40 -1.03 -14.59
C VAL A 22 -1.70 0.32 -14.65
N VAL A 23 -2.47 1.43 -14.65
CA VAL A 23 -1.92 2.79 -14.66
C VAL A 23 -1.10 3.05 -13.40
N SER A 24 -1.60 2.66 -12.22
CA SER A 24 -0.88 2.89 -10.96
C SER A 24 0.44 2.13 -10.92
N TYR A 25 0.45 0.85 -11.30
CA TYR A 25 1.68 0.06 -11.39
C TYR A 25 2.65 0.62 -12.44
N ALA A 26 2.14 1.01 -13.62
CA ALA A 26 2.96 1.62 -14.66
C ALA A 26 3.61 2.93 -14.20
N VAL A 27 2.87 3.78 -13.47
CA VAL A 27 3.39 5.02 -12.89
C VAL A 27 4.42 4.72 -11.79
N LEU A 28 4.14 3.81 -10.87
CA LEU A 28 5.05 3.45 -9.77
C LEU A 28 6.38 2.90 -10.30
N PHE A 29 6.33 1.83 -11.11
CA PHE A 29 7.54 1.21 -11.65
C PHE A 29 8.21 2.07 -12.71
N GLY A 30 7.44 2.67 -13.61
CA GLY A 30 7.98 3.51 -14.68
C GLY A 30 8.71 4.73 -14.12
N LEU A 31 8.13 5.42 -13.14
CA LEU A 31 8.78 6.57 -12.51
C LEU A 31 10.01 6.14 -11.70
N ALA A 32 9.94 5.04 -10.95
CA ALA A 32 11.09 4.53 -10.20
C ALA A 32 12.28 4.21 -11.10
N VAL A 33 12.03 3.53 -12.23
CA VAL A 33 13.08 3.20 -13.22
C VAL A 33 13.62 4.46 -13.91
N VAL A 34 12.75 5.37 -14.34
CA VAL A 34 13.17 6.62 -15.00
C VAL A 34 14.02 7.49 -14.08
N LEU A 35 13.61 7.66 -12.82
CA LEU A 35 14.37 8.43 -11.84
C LEU A 35 15.69 7.74 -11.47
N GLY A 36 15.67 6.41 -11.39
CA GLY A 36 16.88 5.62 -11.19
C GLY A 36 17.91 5.86 -12.29
N PHE A 37 17.46 5.89 -13.55
CA PHE A 37 18.32 6.18 -14.69
C PHE A 37 18.78 7.65 -14.74
N ALA A 38 17.89 8.60 -14.42
CA ALA A 38 18.16 10.03 -14.58
C ALA A 38 19.03 10.62 -13.45
N PHE A 39 18.85 10.18 -12.20
CA PHE A 39 19.44 10.81 -11.02
C PHE A 39 20.25 9.84 -10.14
N GLY A 40 20.24 8.54 -10.46
CA GLY A 40 20.73 7.49 -9.57
C GLY A 40 19.67 7.13 -8.51
N MET A 41 19.54 5.84 -8.21
CA MET A 41 18.47 5.33 -7.35
C MET A 41 18.66 5.66 -5.87
N ASP A 42 19.90 5.92 -5.44
CA ASP A 42 20.22 6.34 -4.07
C ASP A 42 20.03 7.85 -3.84
N SER A 43 19.53 8.57 -4.87
CA SER A 43 19.33 10.01 -4.77
C SER A 43 18.16 10.37 -3.86
N VAL A 44 18.31 11.48 -3.14
CA VAL A 44 17.21 12.11 -2.37
C VAL A 44 16.01 12.40 -3.28
N ALA A 45 16.25 12.64 -4.57
CA ALA A 45 15.20 12.84 -5.57
C ALA A 45 14.34 11.58 -5.80
N ALA A 46 14.97 10.40 -5.93
CA ALA A 46 14.24 9.14 -6.13
C ALA A 46 13.35 8.82 -4.92
N LEU A 47 13.88 8.97 -3.70
CA LEU A 47 13.10 8.79 -2.47
C LEU A 47 11.98 9.84 -2.35
N GLY A 48 12.28 11.11 -2.63
CA GLY A 48 11.30 12.19 -2.58
C GLY A 48 10.13 11.98 -3.54
N ALA A 49 10.41 11.49 -4.75
CA ALA A 49 9.38 11.14 -5.72
C ALA A 49 8.54 9.93 -5.31
N ALA A 50 9.17 8.90 -4.70
CA ALA A 50 8.43 7.76 -4.16
C ALA A 50 7.48 8.21 -3.04
N ILE A 51 7.94 9.06 -2.11
CA ILE A 51 7.11 9.65 -1.06
C ILE A 51 5.94 10.45 -1.65
N LEU A 52 6.23 11.31 -2.63
CA LEU A 52 5.20 12.11 -3.30
C LEU A 52 4.14 11.22 -3.94
N LEU A 53 4.54 10.17 -4.65
CA LEU A 53 3.62 9.25 -5.32
C LEU A 53 2.76 8.47 -4.31
N VAL A 54 3.38 7.99 -3.22
CA VAL A 54 2.65 7.34 -2.13
C VAL A 54 1.65 8.29 -1.48
N ALA A 55 2.03 9.55 -1.25
CA ALA A 55 1.13 10.57 -0.73
C ALA A 55 -0.03 10.86 -1.69
N VAL A 56 0.24 10.95 -3.00
CA VAL A 56 -0.81 11.10 -4.03
C VAL A 56 -1.76 9.91 -4.03
N ILE A 57 -1.26 8.67 -4.01
CA ILE A 57 -2.10 7.46 -3.94
C ILE A 57 -2.95 7.49 -2.68
N LEU A 58 -2.37 7.83 -1.53
CA LEU A 58 -3.08 7.92 -0.25
C LEU A 58 -4.20 8.98 -0.30
N VAL A 59 -3.93 10.17 -0.84
CA VAL A 59 -4.94 11.24 -1.00
C VAL A 59 -6.04 10.82 -1.96
N VAL A 60 -5.68 10.29 -3.15
CA VAL A 60 -6.64 9.84 -4.16
C VAL A 60 -7.53 8.74 -3.58
N PHE A 61 -6.96 7.76 -2.87
CA PHE A 61 -7.72 6.71 -2.21
C PHE A 61 -8.74 7.27 -1.21
N HIS A 62 -8.33 8.26 -0.41
CA HIS A 62 -9.22 8.88 0.56
C HIS A 62 -10.30 9.76 -0.07
N VAL A 63 -10.01 10.44 -1.19
CA VAL A 63 -11.00 11.22 -1.95
C VAL A 63 -12.00 10.30 -2.65
N CYS A 64 -11.48 9.27 -3.33
CA CYS A 64 -12.24 8.27 -4.09
C CYS A 64 -12.65 7.07 -3.23
N TRP A 65 -13.01 7.32 -1.97
CA TRP A 65 -13.16 6.29 -0.95
C TRP A 65 -14.14 5.17 -1.40
N PRO A 66 -13.73 3.89 -1.33
CA PRO A 66 -14.51 2.79 -1.92
C PRO A 66 -15.66 2.28 -1.06
N PHE A 67 -15.72 2.65 0.23
CA PHE A 67 -16.61 2.02 1.20
C PHE A 67 -17.69 2.97 1.72
N ARG A 68 -18.84 2.43 2.13
CA ARG A 68 -19.87 3.19 2.84
C ARG A 68 -19.45 3.39 4.30
N ALA A 69 -18.55 4.35 4.52
CA ALA A 69 -18.00 4.67 5.84
C ALA A 69 -18.10 6.18 6.13
N GLY A 70 -18.22 6.53 7.41
CA GLY A 70 -18.30 7.94 7.83
C GLY A 70 -16.96 8.65 7.78
N LEU A 71 -16.98 9.99 7.87
CA LEU A 71 -15.77 10.81 7.94
C LEU A 71 -14.75 10.35 9.00
N PRO A 72 -15.15 9.94 10.22
CA PRO A 72 -14.19 9.47 11.23
C PRO A 72 -13.39 8.24 10.78
N ASP A 73 -14.02 7.31 10.05
CA ASP A 73 -13.36 6.09 9.57
C ASP A 73 -12.30 6.41 8.51
N ARG A 74 -12.61 7.37 7.65
CA ARG A 74 -11.68 7.90 6.64
C ARG A 74 -10.49 8.59 7.30
N LEU A 75 -10.73 9.38 8.35
CA LEU A 75 -9.67 10.08 9.07
C LEU A 75 -8.73 9.11 9.81
N ILE A 76 -9.28 8.07 10.46
CA ILE A 76 -8.47 7.04 11.13
C ILE A 76 -7.53 6.36 10.12
N GLY A 77 -8.06 5.97 8.96
CA GLY A 77 -7.25 5.37 7.89
C GLY A 77 -6.18 6.32 7.37
N LEU A 78 -6.51 7.59 7.15
CA LEU A 78 -5.58 8.59 6.64
C LEU A 78 -4.42 8.83 7.61
N VAL A 79 -4.74 9.02 8.89
CA VAL A 79 -3.73 9.23 9.94
C VAL A 79 -2.82 8.00 10.05
N ALA A 80 -3.39 6.79 10.06
CA ALA A 80 -2.61 5.56 10.09
C ALA A 80 -1.68 5.44 8.88
N GLY A 81 -2.15 5.81 7.68
CA GLY A 81 -1.34 5.82 6.47
C GLY A 81 -0.20 6.84 6.49
N VAL A 82 -0.47 8.08 6.91
CA VAL A 82 0.55 9.13 7.06
C VAL A 82 1.61 8.73 8.08
N LEU A 83 1.19 8.16 9.23
CA LEU A 83 2.12 7.63 10.23
C LEU A 83 2.96 6.49 9.65
N SER A 84 2.36 5.55 8.90
CA SER A 84 3.10 4.46 8.25
C SER A 84 4.17 4.96 7.28
N VAL A 85 3.83 5.96 6.44
CA VAL A 85 4.78 6.59 5.52
C VAL A 85 5.91 7.27 6.29
N THR A 86 5.57 8.00 7.36
CA THR A 86 6.55 8.67 8.22
C THR A 86 7.50 7.66 8.85
N CYS A 87 7.02 6.50 9.32
CA CYS A 87 7.84 5.42 9.86
C CYS A 87 8.74 4.75 8.81
N ALA A 88 8.27 4.66 7.56
CA ALA A 88 9.05 4.09 6.46
C ALA A 88 10.28 4.96 6.14
N VAL A 89 10.10 6.28 6.14
CA VAL A 89 11.13 7.20 5.61
C VAL A 89 11.89 7.98 6.68
N THR A 90 11.40 8.06 7.92
CA THR A 90 12.07 8.77 9.02
C THR A 90 12.37 7.87 10.21
N PRO A 91 13.47 8.09 10.95
CA PRO A 91 13.74 7.43 12.23
C PRO A 91 12.86 7.95 13.37
N LEU A 92 12.29 9.16 13.23
CA LEU A 92 11.65 9.93 14.29
C LEU A 92 10.47 9.23 14.97
N ALA A 93 9.67 8.48 14.21
CA ALA A 93 8.47 7.82 14.75
C ALA A 93 8.79 6.55 15.57
N SER A 94 10.00 6.01 15.43
CA SER A 94 10.36 4.67 15.90
C SER A 94 11.49 4.64 16.91
N ASP A 95 12.23 5.73 17.17
CA ASP A 95 13.29 5.74 18.19
C ASP A 95 12.75 5.37 19.59
N SER A 96 11.44 5.53 19.82
CA SER A 96 10.76 5.09 21.04
C SER A 96 10.53 3.57 21.12
N PHE A 97 10.49 2.86 20.00
CA PHE A 97 10.14 1.42 19.91
C PHE A 97 11.29 0.54 19.39
N PHE A 98 12.18 1.08 18.57
CA PHE A 98 13.28 0.36 17.92
C PHE A 98 14.51 1.27 17.74
N PRO A 99 15.34 1.42 18.79
CA PRO A 99 16.41 2.42 18.82
C PRO A 99 17.47 2.18 17.75
N ALA A 100 18.00 3.28 17.19
CA ALA A 100 19.04 3.29 16.17
C ALA A 100 20.41 2.69 16.60
N ALA A 101 20.56 2.29 17.87
CA ALA A 101 21.75 1.62 18.41
C ALA A 101 21.64 0.08 18.43
N GLY A 102 20.69 -0.50 17.70
CA GLY A 102 20.53 -1.96 17.58
C GLY A 102 21.64 -2.62 16.73
N PRO A 103 21.85 -3.95 16.87
CA PRO A 103 22.92 -4.68 16.17
C PRO A 103 22.95 -4.45 14.65
N LEU A 104 21.78 -4.41 14.00
CA LEU A 104 21.66 -4.17 12.55
C LEU A 104 22.17 -2.80 12.10
N ALA A 105 22.03 -1.77 12.94
CA ALA A 105 22.51 -0.43 12.65
C ALA A 105 24.03 -0.32 12.85
N LEU A 106 24.57 -1.06 13.81
CA LEU A 106 26.00 -1.15 14.10
C LEU A 106 26.75 -1.97 13.04
N ASP A 107 26.10 -2.98 12.45
CA ASP A 107 26.65 -3.82 11.38
C ASP A 107 26.61 -3.17 9.98
N GLY A 108 26.22 -1.89 9.87
CA GLY A 108 26.16 -1.16 8.58
C GLY A 108 25.01 -1.60 7.64
N LYS A 109 24.11 -2.48 8.10
CA LYS A 109 22.96 -2.98 7.30
C LYS A 109 21.77 -2.01 7.33
N HIS A 110 21.99 -0.77 6.86
CA HIS A 110 21.04 0.33 6.97
C HIS A 110 19.66 0.06 6.33
N LEU A 111 19.62 -0.60 5.16
CA LEU A 111 18.35 -0.95 4.51
C LEU A 111 17.61 -2.06 5.30
N MET A 112 18.29 -3.09 5.77
CA MET A 112 17.67 -4.12 6.62
C MET A 112 17.09 -3.51 7.91
N TYR A 113 17.83 -2.60 8.54
CA TYR A 113 17.35 -1.85 9.70
C TYR A 113 16.06 -1.06 9.39
N ARG A 114 16.01 -0.32 8.27
CA ARG A 114 14.79 0.41 7.85
C ARG A 114 13.60 -0.52 7.62
N LEU A 115 13.82 -1.66 6.96
CA LEU A 115 12.77 -2.66 6.68
C LEU A 115 12.18 -3.21 8.00
N VAL A 116 13.03 -3.74 8.89
CA VAL A 116 12.57 -4.30 10.18
C VAL A 116 11.84 -3.25 11.02
N ARG A 117 12.37 -2.02 11.06
CA ARG A 117 11.76 -0.91 11.79
C ARG A 117 10.37 -0.57 11.29
N TRP A 118 10.18 -0.48 9.97
CA TRP A 118 8.85 -0.25 9.40
C TRP A 118 7.92 -1.43 9.64
N ALA A 119 8.39 -2.68 9.57
CA ALA A 119 7.57 -3.86 9.86
C ALA A 119 7.00 -3.87 11.29
N VAL A 120 7.81 -3.46 12.28
CA VAL A 120 7.35 -3.29 13.67
C VAL A 120 6.31 -2.18 13.75
N CYS A 121 6.57 -1.02 13.13
CA CYS A 121 5.62 0.09 13.10
C CYS A 121 4.30 -0.31 12.42
N PHE A 122 4.37 -1.04 11.30
CA PHE A 122 3.22 -1.57 10.58
C PHE A 122 2.37 -2.45 11.49
N ALA A 123 2.99 -3.39 12.22
CA ALA A 123 2.28 -4.26 13.16
C ALA A 123 1.61 -3.47 14.29
N VAL A 124 2.31 -2.53 14.91
CA VAL A 124 1.76 -1.66 15.96
C VAL A 124 0.61 -0.81 15.43
N LEU A 125 0.76 -0.22 14.25
CA LEU A 125 -0.28 0.58 13.61
C LEU A 125 -1.54 -0.24 13.31
N LEU A 126 -1.40 -1.50 12.87
CA LEU A 126 -2.55 -2.39 12.67
C LEU A 126 -3.24 -2.76 13.98
N ILE A 127 -2.49 -2.99 15.06
CA ILE A 127 -3.05 -3.22 16.40
C ILE A 127 -3.84 -1.99 16.87
N VAL A 128 -3.21 -0.81 16.80
CA VAL A 128 -3.84 0.46 17.20
C VAL A 128 -5.06 0.76 16.33
N LEU A 129 -4.97 0.60 15.01
CA LEU A 129 -6.08 0.74 14.08
C LEU A 129 -7.25 -0.15 14.47
N THR A 130 -6.97 -1.41 14.81
CA THR A 130 -7.99 -2.38 15.23
C THR A 130 -8.65 -1.93 16.53
N ILE A 131 -7.86 -1.59 17.56
CA ILE A 131 -8.37 -1.12 18.86
C ILE A 131 -9.24 0.12 18.69
N VAL A 132 -8.77 1.12 17.93
CA VAL A 132 -9.49 2.38 17.69
C VAL A 132 -10.78 2.13 16.89
N ALA A 133 -10.73 1.30 15.85
CA ALA A 133 -11.91 0.95 15.05
C ALA A 133 -12.99 0.27 15.91
N PHE A 134 -12.60 -0.69 16.75
CA PHE A 134 -13.51 -1.35 17.69
C PHE A 134 -14.02 -0.39 18.77
N GLY A 135 -13.14 0.36 19.42
CA GLY A 135 -13.52 1.30 20.48
C GLY A 135 -14.53 2.34 20.00
N ARG A 136 -14.33 2.87 18.78
CA ARG A 136 -15.26 3.81 18.15
C ARG A 136 -16.63 3.20 17.90
N GLN A 137 -16.70 1.91 17.56
CA GLN A 137 -17.97 1.23 17.35
C GLN A 137 -18.70 0.93 18.65
N MET A 138 -17.96 0.60 19.70
CA MET A 138 -18.51 0.37 21.03
C MET A 138 -19.06 1.67 21.66
N ALA A 139 -18.52 2.82 21.26
CA ALA A 139 -18.97 4.14 21.72
C ALA A 139 -20.24 4.68 21.01
N ARG A 140 -20.81 3.97 20.02
CA ARG A 140 -22.04 4.40 19.33
C ARG A 140 -23.29 3.94 20.09
N GLU A 141 -24.28 4.83 20.17
CA GLU A 141 -25.56 4.61 20.87
C GLU A 141 -26.48 3.64 20.12
N GLU A 142 -26.58 3.73 18.78
CA GLU A 142 -27.28 2.76 17.93
C GLU A 142 -26.30 1.79 17.24
N ARG A 143 -26.49 0.48 17.47
CA ARG A 143 -25.58 -0.59 17.01
C ARG A 143 -26.06 -1.33 15.76
N SER A 144 -26.69 -0.63 14.81
CA SER A 144 -27.02 -1.24 13.51
C SER A 144 -25.76 -1.31 12.61
N HIS A 145 -25.55 -2.44 11.93
CA HIS A 145 -24.47 -2.65 10.94
C HIS A 145 -23.02 -2.59 11.46
N LEU A 146 -22.78 -2.96 12.72
CA LEU A 146 -21.44 -2.92 13.36
C LEU A 146 -20.35 -3.65 12.55
N ILE A 147 -20.63 -4.89 12.14
CA ILE A 147 -19.67 -5.73 11.39
C ILE A 147 -19.27 -5.07 10.07
N ARG A 148 -20.23 -4.50 9.33
CA ARG A 148 -19.97 -3.86 8.03
C ARG A 148 -19.10 -2.62 8.19
N ALA A 149 -19.43 -1.76 9.16
CA ALA A 149 -18.64 -0.56 9.44
C ALA A 149 -17.21 -0.90 9.88
N LEU A 150 -17.01 -2.03 10.58
CA LEU A 150 -15.70 -2.44 11.07
C LEU A 150 -14.83 -2.88 9.92
N SER A 151 -15.36 -3.76 9.07
CA SER A 151 -14.66 -4.24 7.89
C SER A 151 -14.26 -3.08 6.98
N HIS A 152 -15.10 -2.06 6.79
CA HIS A 152 -14.75 -0.89 5.98
C HIS A 152 -13.63 -0.04 6.60
N CYS A 153 -13.69 0.21 7.91
CA CYS A 153 -12.65 0.98 8.62
C CYS A 153 -11.32 0.23 8.64
N VAL A 154 -11.34 -1.06 9.00
CA VAL A 154 -10.14 -1.89 9.11
C VAL A 154 -9.51 -2.14 7.74
N THR A 155 -10.29 -2.48 6.71
CA THR A 155 -9.75 -2.69 5.35
C THR A 155 -9.20 -1.40 4.76
N GLY A 156 -9.92 -0.28 4.88
CA GLY A 156 -9.44 1.02 4.39
C GLY A 156 -8.17 1.48 5.13
N GLY A 157 -8.13 1.31 6.45
CA GLY A 157 -6.94 1.60 7.25
C GLY A 157 -5.77 0.66 6.94
N ALA A 158 -6.00 -0.64 6.81
CA ALA A 158 -4.95 -1.61 6.48
C ALA A 158 -4.34 -1.31 5.10
N ALA A 159 -5.16 -0.97 4.09
CA ALA A 159 -4.67 -0.51 2.80
C ALA A 159 -3.83 0.77 2.95
N SER A 160 -4.34 1.74 3.73
CA SER A 160 -3.64 3.01 4.01
C SER A 160 -2.30 2.83 4.69
N VAL A 161 -2.15 1.87 5.61
CA VAL A 161 -0.86 1.56 6.25
C VAL A 161 0.07 0.82 5.28
N SER A 162 -0.47 -0.09 4.46
CA SER A 162 0.29 -0.91 3.50
C SER A 162 0.95 -0.11 2.38
N VAL A 163 0.33 1.00 1.96
CA VAL A 163 0.85 1.83 0.86
C VAL A 163 2.27 2.37 1.11
N ALA A 164 2.66 2.51 2.38
CA ALA A 164 4.00 2.96 2.75
C ALA A 164 5.11 2.01 2.25
N GLY A 165 4.81 0.73 2.03
CA GLY A 165 5.77 -0.24 1.51
C GLY A 165 6.30 0.11 0.11
N TRP A 166 5.57 0.92 -0.67
CA TRP A 166 6.04 1.47 -1.94
C TRP A 166 7.21 2.46 -1.79
N CYS A 167 7.46 3.00 -0.60
CA CYS A 167 8.63 3.85 -0.35
C CYS A 167 9.95 3.08 -0.50
N PHE A 168 9.92 1.74 -0.42
CA PHE A 168 11.08 0.88 -0.64
C PHE A 168 11.29 0.49 -2.11
N LEU A 169 10.44 0.96 -3.02
CA LEU A 169 10.56 0.64 -4.44
C LEU A 169 11.89 1.10 -5.05
N PRO A 170 12.41 2.32 -4.77
CA PRO A 170 13.74 2.71 -5.26
C PRO A 170 14.83 1.72 -4.83
N ASP A 171 14.82 1.29 -3.56
CA ASP A 171 15.76 0.29 -3.04
C ASP A 171 15.63 -1.05 -3.77
N LEU A 172 14.42 -1.50 -4.10
CA LEU A 172 14.18 -2.73 -4.87
C LEU A 172 14.77 -2.65 -6.29
N VAL A 173 14.65 -1.50 -6.94
CA VAL A 173 15.22 -1.29 -8.28
C VAL A 173 16.76 -1.29 -8.18
N THR A 174 17.35 -0.73 -7.11
CA THR A 174 18.79 -0.81 -6.85
C THR A 174 19.28 -2.23 -6.71
N ILE A 175 18.61 -3.03 -5.89
CA ILE A 175 18.90 -4.45 -5.72
C ILE A 175 18.80 -5.18 -7.07
N GLY A 176 17.75 -4.92 -7.85
CA GLY A 176 17.55 -5.54 -9.17
C GLY A 176 18.63 -5.20 -10.18
N ALA A 177 19.13 -3.97 -10.16
CA ALA A 177 20.21 -3.53 -11.04
C ALA A 177 21.55 -4.18 -10.69
N ALA A 178 21.83 -4.43 -9.41
CA ALA A 178 23.05 -5.08 -8.92
C ALA A 178 22.99 -6.63 -8.99
N ALA A 179 21.80 -7.22 -9.04
CA ALA A 179 21.59 -8.66 -8.98
C ALA A 179 22.41 -9.51 -10.00
N PRO A 180 22.68 -9.07 -11.25
CA PRO A 180 23.53 -9.82 -12.17
C PRO A 180 24.98 -9.95 -11.68
N ASP A 181 25.55 -8.86 -11.16
CA ASP A 181 26.95 -8.81 -10.72
C ASP A 181 27.15 -9.59 -9.41
N GLU A 182 26.12 -9.64 -8.58
CA GLU A 182 26.10 -10.38 -7.31
C GLU A 182 25.71 -11.85 -7.46
N GLY A 183 25.42 -12.32 -8.68
CA GLY A 183 24.97 -13.70 -8.94
C GLY A 183 23.56 -14.01 -8.42
N LEU A 184 22.79 -12.99 -8.03
CA LEU A 184 21.44 -13.10 -7.47
C LEU A 184 20.32 -12.95 -8.50
N LEU A 185 20.65 -12.79 -9.79
CA LEU A 185 19.67 -12.55 -10.85
C LEU A 185 18.53 -13.58 -10.87
N GLY A 186 18.85 -14.87 -10.70
CA GLY A 186 17.84 -15.92 -10.66
C GLY A 186 16.85 -15.77 -9.50
N ALA A 187 17.36 -15.41 -8.31
CA ALA A 187 16.53 -15.14 -7.13
C ALA A 187 15.68 -13.89 -7.33
N PHE A 188 16.26 -12.81 -7.88
CA PHE A 188 15.53 -11.57 -8.17
C PHE A 188 14.38 -11.82 -9.15
N ILE A 189 14.63 -12.55 -10.25
CA ILE A 189 13.58 -12.93 -11.22
C ILE A 189 12.48 -13.75 -10.55
N ALA A 190 12.84 -14.72 -9.70
CA ALA A 190 11.87 -15.54 -8.99
C ALA A 190 10.98 -14.69 -8.05
N VAL A 191 11.58 -13.77 -7.28
CA VAL A 191 10.86 -12.84 -6.40
C VAL A 191 9.92 -11.94 -7.20
N MET A 192 10.37 -11.38 -8.32
CA MET A 192 9.54 -10.54 -9.19
C MET A 192 8.42 -11.33 -9.89
N ALA A 193 8.66 -12.60 -10.22
CA ALA A 193 7.63 -13.48 -10.77
C ALA A 193 6.54 -13.75 -9.72
N VAL A 194 6.91 -14.02 -8.47
CA VAL A 194 5.95 -14.15 -7.36
C VAL A 194 5.17 -12.86 -7.16
N PHE A 195 5.85 -11.70 -7.20
CA PHE A 195 5.20 -10.39 -7.15
C PHE A 195 4.15 -10.25 -8.27
N ALA A 196 4.50 -10.55 -9.52
CA ALA A 196 3.60 -10.44 -10.65
C ALA A 196 2.38 -11.38 -10.51
N VAL A 197 2.59 -12.63 -10.06
CA VAL A 197 1.50 -13.58 -9.82
C VAL A 197 0.52 -13.05 -8.79
N ILE A 198 0.99 -12.55 -7.64
CA ILE A 198 0.11 -12.01 -6.60
C ILE A 198 -0.60 -10.74 -7.09
N ALA A 199 0.07 -9.88 -7.86
CA ALA A 199 -0.57 -8.70 -8.46
C ALA A 199 -1.71 -9.09 -9.44
N VAL A 200 -1.53 -10.17 -10.22
CA VAL A 200 -2.58 -10.73 -11.07
C VAL A 200 -3.73 -11.31 -10.23
N LEU A 201 -3.43 -12.03 -9.15
CA LEU A 201 -4.46 -12.53 -8.23
C LEU A 201 -5.27 -11.38 -7.63
N PHE A 202 -4.61 -10.29 -7.25
CA PHE A 202 -5.25 -9.07 -6.78
C PHE A 202 -6.14 -8.42 -7.84
N ALA A 203 -5.70 -8.36 -9.09
CA ALA A 203 -6.51 -7.89 -10.21
C ALA A 203 -7.77 -8.76 -10.38
N ILE A 204 -7.63 -10.09 -10.29
CA ILE A 204 -8.77 -11.03 -10.36
C ILE A 204 -9.73 -10.79 -9.19
N CYS A 205 -9.22 -10.67 -7.95
CA CYS A 205 -10.02 -10.40 -6.76
C CYS A 205 -10.71 -9.03 -6.77
N SER A 206 -10.14 -8.04 -7.46
CA SER A 206 -10.74 -6.70 -7.56
C SER A 206 -12.06 -6.68 -8.35
N VAL A 207 -12.27 -7.65 -9.24
CA VAL A 207 -13.49 -7.76 -10.06
C VAL A 207 -14.73 -8.04 -9.22
N PRO A 208 -14.79 -9.11 -8.39
CA PRO A 208 -15.92 -9.33 -7.50
C PRO A 208 -16.05 -8.22 -6.46
N TRP A 209 -14.93 -7.66 -5.95
CA TRP A 209 -14.99 -6.52 -5.02
C TRP A 209 -15.73 -5.32 -5.62
N TRP A 210 -15.52 -5.01 -6.90
CA TRP A 210 -16.26 -3.95 -7.58
C TRP A 210 -17.71 -4.31 -7.86
N ARG A 211 -17.97 -5.55 -8.30
CA ARG A 211 -19.32 -6.03 -8.60
C ARG A 211 -20.22 -6.08 -7.37
N GLU A 212 -19.65 -6.31 -6.19
CA GLU A 212 -20.38 -6.40 -4.92
C GLU A 212 -20.28 -5.12 -4.09
N ALA A 213 -19.47 -4.14 -4.51
CA ALA A 213 -19.32 -2.87 -3.80
C ALA A 213 -20.67 -2.14 -3.73
N ASP A 214 -20.96 -1.59 -2.56
CA ASP A 214 -22.06 -0.65 -2.32
C ASP A 214 -21.48 0.69 -1.83
N PRO A 215 -20.78 1.44 -2.72
CA PRO A 215 -20.21 2.73 -2.34
C PRO A 215 -21.30 3.79 -2.16
N ASP A 216 -20.98 4.85 -1.42
CA ASP A 216 -21.87 6.00 -1.26
C ASP A 216 -22.06 6.71 -2.62
N PRO A 217 -23.31 6.88 -3.12
CA PRO A 217 -23.58 7.57 -4.38
C PRO A 217 -23.08 9.02 -4.43
N ALA A 218 -22.87 9.65 -3.27
CA ALA A 218 -22.35 11.01 -3.20
C ALA A 218 -20.84 11.11 -3.51
N LEU A 219 -20.11 9.97 -3.55
CA LEU A 219 -18.68 9.96 -3.82
C LEU A 219 -18.39 9.92 -5.32
N PRO A 220 -17.46 10.77 -5.82
CA PRO A 220 -17.34 11.04 -7.25
C PRO A 220 -16.80 9.87 -8.10
N ALA A 221 -15.93 9.01 -7.54
CA ALA A 221 -15.31 7.92 -8.31
C ALA A 221 -14.87 6.73 -7.43
N PRO A 222 -15.79 5.98 -6.79
CA PRO A 222 -15.46 4.88 -5.87
C PRO A 222 -14.73 3.70 -6.53
N TRP A 223 -14.89 3.52 -7.84
CA TRP A 223 -14.15 2.52 -8.63
C TRP A 223 -12.63 2.77 -8.61
N VAL A 224 -12.19 4.02 -8.47
CA VAL A 224 -10.76 4.36 -8.29
C VAL A 224 -10.27 3.83 -6.95
N GLY A 225 -11.02 4.04 -5.87
CA GLY A 225 -10.69 3.49 -4.56
C GLY A 225 -10.60 1.96 -4.57
N ILE A 226 -11.57 1.28 -5.21
CA ILE A 226 -11.55 -0.18 -5.33
C ILE A 226 -10.35 -0.66 -6.16
N GLY A 227 -9.99 0.05 -7.24
CA GLY A 227 -8.81 -0.25 -8.04
C GLY A 227 -7.50 0.03 -7.31
N LEU A 228 -7.46 1.00 -6.39
CA LEU A 228 -6.27 1.30 -5.60
C LEU A 228 -6.07 0.32 -4.44
N LEU A 229 -7.12 -0.32 -3.90
CA LEU A 229 -6.97 -1.27 -2.78
C LEU A 229 -5.88 -2.34 -3.03
N PRO A 230 -5.92 -3.10 -4.14
CA PRO A 230 -4.87 -4.09 -4.39
C PRO A 230 -3.48 -3.48 -4.62
N VAL A 231 -3.40 -2.28 -5.22
CA VAL A 231 -2.13 -1.55 -5.39
C VAL A 231 -1.56 -1.15 -4.03
N MET A 232 -2.39 -0.68 -3.11
CA MET A 232 -1.93 -0.30 -1.77
C MET A 232 -1.45 -1.52 -0.98
N PHE A 233 -2.16 -2.65 -1.05
CA PHE A 233 -1.74 -3.89 -0.40
C PHE A 233 -0.44 -4.46 -0.98
N SER A 234 -0.21 -4.34 -2.29
CA SER A 234 1.04 -4.81 -2.91
C SER A 234 2.27 -3.99 -2.51
N GLY A 235 2.11 -2.86 -1.80
CA GLY A 235 3.22 -2.21 -1.09
C GLY A 235 3.92 -3.16 -0.11
N LEU A 236 3.18 -4.08 0.53
CA LEU A 236 3.75 -5.13 1.39
C LEU A 236 4.65 -6.10 0.62
N MET A 237 4.36 -6.31 -0.67
CA MET A 237 5.15 -7.20 -1.51
C MET A 237 6.45 -6.55 -1.94
N VAL A 238 6.46 -5.23 -2.15
CA VAL A 238 7.71 -4.47 -2.37
C VAL A 238 8.61 -4.58 -1.15
N PHE A 239 8.05 -4.36 0.04
CA PHE A 239 8.75 -4.60 1.30
C PHE A 239 9.30 -6.02 1.40
N ALA A 240 8.45 -7.04 1.17
CA ALA A 240 8.85 -8.44 1.26
C ALA A 240 9.94 -8.80 0.24
N ALA A 241 9.86 -8.27 -0.98
CA ALA A 241 10.87 -8.45 -2.01
C ALA A 241 12.23 -7.88 -1.57
N CYS A 242 12.26 -6.62 -1.09
CA CYS A 242 13.48 -6.03 -0.54
C CYS A 242 14.04 -6.85 0.62
N PHE A 243 13.16 -7.30 1.53
CA PHE A 243 13.57 -8.07 2.70
C PHE A 243 14.18 -9.42 2.32
N VAL A 244 13.52 -10.18 1.43
CA VAL A 244 14.02 -11.48 0.96
C VAL A 244 15.35 -11.32 0.22
N MET A 245 15.46 -10.33 -0.68
CA MET A 245 16.70 -10.10 -1.41
C MET A 245 17.86 -9.74 -0.47
N GLN A 246 17.60 -8.94 0.56
CA GLN A 246 18.60 -8.60 1.58
C GLN A 246 18.98 -9.78 2.48
N LEU A 247 18.13 -10.80 2.59
CA LEU A 247 18.48 -12.06 3.26
C LEU A 247 19.30 -13.00 2.37
N LEU A 248 19.06 -12.98 1.05
CA LEU A 248 19.76 -13.83 0.09
C LEU A 248 21.14 -13.29 -0.28
N GLY A 249 21.33 -11.97 -0.25
CA GLY A 249 22.61 -11.31 -0.48
C GLY A 249 23.47 -11.09 0.78
N ALA A 250 22.98 -11.49 1.96
CA ALA A 250 23.71 -11.45 3.23
C ALA A 250 24.57 -12.70 3.44
#